data_AF-A0A388KTY4-F1
#
_entry.id   AF-A0A388KTY4-F1
#
_cell.length_a   1.000
_cell.length_b   1.000
_cell.length_c   1.000
_cell.angle_alpha   90.00
_cell.angle_beta   90.00
_cell.angle_gamma   90.00
#
_symmetry.space_group_name_H-M   'P 1'
#
loop_
_entity.id
_entity.type
_entity.pdbx_description
1 polymer ?
#
loop_
_entity_poly.entity_id
_entity_poly.type
_entity_poly.pdbx_seq_one_letter_code
_entity_poly.pdbx_strand_id
1 'polypeptide(L)'
;MAAAEGIRKVYKWVPCSDHKIATVLMTVFNKTTATTDGVRSAPFYRYHEFAPHLFEMIDNCKELVRYFKQANLQNTLNKTLKQENATRWNSLFISLNSVLDSYDDVADVLARLANTNRQANRQFLITRIDKNSLAELTQFLKRFHTATLKLEQYLEPTLHLVAFERSALLEYCKPRNESYNCEDDEGKKFTVPSDSDHIIAVKMLISDVLKDKWILHDLHIVAALLDPRQKDRLDRFGLSEA
;
A
#
# COMPACT_ATOMS: atom_id res chain seq x y z
N MET A 1 23.57 -6.09 26.82
CA MET A 1 24.99 -6.45 26.58
C MET A 1 25.07 -7.68 25.66
N ALA A 2 24.84 -7.52 24.35
CA ALA A 2 24.89 -8.63 23.38
C ALA A 2 25.56 -8.21 22.04
N ALA A 3 26.42 -7.19 22.08
CA ALA A 3 27.02 -6.61 20.88
C ALA A 3 28.55 -6.81 20.79
N ALA A 4 29.19 -7.38 21.83
CA ALA A 4 30.66 -7.41 21.90
C ALA A 4 31.30 -8.60 21.15
N GLU A 5 30.58 -9.71 20.98
CA GLU A 5 31.07 -10.89 20.25
C GLU A 5 29.98 -11.42 19.31
N GLY A 6 30.21 -11.28 18.00
CA GLY A 6 29.31 -11.79 16.97
C GLY A 6 29.61 -11.20 15.59
N ILE A 7 29.03 -11.80 14.54
CA ILE A 7 29.17 -11.41 13.12
C ILE A 7 28.92 -9.91 12.90
N ARG A 8 28.09 -9.27 13.73
CA ARG A 8 27.79 -7.82 13.68
C ARG A 8 28.96 -6.92 14.07
N LYS A 9 30.05 -7.44 14.66
CA LYS A 9 31.30 -6.71 14.90
C LYS A 9 32.09 -6.49 13.61
N VAL A 10 31.92 -7.38 12.63
CA VAL A 10 32.67 -7.38 11.37
C VAL A 10 31.80 -6.94 10.19
N TYR A 11 30.50 -7.26 10.21
CA TYR A 11 29.59 -7.00 9.10
C TYR A 11 28.44 -6.06 9.47
N LYS A 12 28.19 -5.07 8.62
CA LYS A 12 27.04 -4.17 8.72
C LYS A 12 25.80 -4.87 8.17
N TRP A 13 24.76 -4.99 9.00
CA TRP A 13 23.47 -5.51 8.55
C TRP A 13 22.76 -4.46 7.68
N VAL A 14 22.35 -4.85 6.48
CA VAL A 14 21.55 -3.99 5.59
C VAL A 14 20.09 -4.47 5.64
N PRO A 15 19.14 -3.62 6.06
CA PRO A 15 17.75 -4.00 6.12
C PRO A 15 17.18 -4.24 4.72
N CYS A 16 16.29 -5.22 4.59
CA CYS A 16 15.55 -5.48 3.36
C CYS A 16 14.67 -4.28 2.99
N SER A 17 14.78 -3.79 1.76
CA SER A 17 14.01 -2.63 1.26
C SER A 17 12.52 -2.94 1.08
N ASP A 18 12.19 -4.15 0.64
CA ASP A 18 10.80 -4.63 0.65
C ASP A 18 10.21 -4.51 2.07
N HIS A 19 10.91 -5.08 3.07
CA HIS A 19 10.46 -4.98 4.46
C HIS A 19 10.31 -3.53 4.96
N LYS A 20 11.10 -2.58 4.43
CA LYS A 20 10.93 -1.15 4.73
C LYS A 20 9.65 -0.58 4.11
N ILE A 21 9.35 -0.86 2.85
CA ILE A 21 8.08 -0.49 2.21
C ILE A 21 6.90 -1.04 3.01
N ALA A 22 6.96 -2.33 3.34
CA ALA A 22 5.97 -3.01 4.16
C ALA A 22 5.76 -2.30 5.51
N THR A 23 6.85 -1.99 6.22
CA THR A 23 6.81 -1.31 7.52
C THR A 23 6.12 0.05 7.42
N VAL A 24 6.39 0.80 6.36
CA VAL A 24 5.77 2.11 6.12
C VAL A 24 4.25 1.96 5.96
N LEU A 25 3.81 1.08 5.06
CA LEU A 25 2.38 0.88 4.80
C LEU A 25 1.64 0.32 6.02
N MET A 26 2.22 -0.68 6.71
CA MET A 26 1.60 -1.26 7.90
C MET A 26 1.51 -0.27 9.06
N THR A 27 2.48 0.63 9.20
CA THR A 27 2.41 1.66 10.26
C THR A 27 1.17 2.54 10.09
N VAL A 28 0.80 2.84 8.83
CA VAL A 28 -0.35 3.71 8.52
C VAL A 28 -1.67 2.92 8.48
N PHE A 29 -1.69 1.77 7.81
CA PHE A 29 -2.92 1.04 7.49
C PHE A 29 -3.24 -0.17 8.36
N ASN A 30 -2.38 -0.58 9.30
CA ASN A 30 -2.75 -1.65 10.23
C ASN A 30 -3.38 -1.11 11.49
N LYS A 31 -4.36 -1.85 12.00
CA LYS A 31 -4.87 -1.64 13.34
C LYS A 31 -3.79 -2.00 14.35
N THR A 32 -3.65 -1.17 15.38
CA THR A 32 -2.78 -1.40 16.52
C THR A 32 -3.61 -1.60 17.80
N THR A 33 -2.96 -2.02 18.87
CA THR A 33 -3.58 -2.13 20.20
C THR A 33 -2.67 -1.43 21.21
N ALA A 34 -3.26 -0.68 22.14
CA ALA A 34 -2.56 -0.12 23.28
C ALA A 34 -2.73 -1.05 24.49
N THR A 35 -1.73 -1.07 25.39
CA THR A 35 -1.87 -1.72 26.69
C THR A 35 -1.69 -0.67 27.77
N THR A 36 -2.74 -0.45 28.55
CA THR A 36 -2.74 0.49 29.68
C THR A 36 -3.15 -0.31 30.91
N ASP A 37 -2.33 -0.26 31.97
CA ASP A 37 -2.57 -1.00 33.21
C ASP A 37 -2.81 -2.51 33.02
N GLY A 38 -2.11 -3.12 32.06
CA GLY A 38 -2.25 -4.54 31.72
C GLY A 38 -3.49 -4.89 30.90
N VAL A 39 -4.36 -3.93 30.60
CA VAL A 39 -5.56 -4.12 29.77
C VAL A 39 -5.24 -3.75 28.33
N ARG A 40 -5.46 -4.70 27.41
CA ARG A 40 -5.28 -4.51 25.97
C ARG A 40 -6.53 -3.87 25.34
N SER A 41 -6.36 -2.77 24.63
CA SER A 41 -7.43 -2.09 23.91
C SER A 41 -7.98 -2.93 22.76
N ALA A 42 -9.20 -2.61 22.31
CA ALA A 42 -9.68 -3.06 21.01
C ALA A 42 -8.75 -2.57 19.89
N PRO A 43 -8.61 -3.32 18.77
CA PRO A 43 -7.81 -2.88 17.64
C PRO A 43 -8.35 -1.59 17.01
N PHE A 44 -7.49 -0.59 16.81
CA PHE A 44 -7.85 0.71 16.23
C PHE A 44 -6.81 1.20 15.22
N TYR A 45 -7.22 2.04 14.28
CA TYR A 45 -6.29 2.72 13.37
C TYR A 45 -5.63 3.88 14.09
N ARG A 46 -4.29 3.90 14.17
CA ARG A 46 -3.54 4.99 14.81
C ARG A 46 -3.87 6.36 14.20
N TYR A 47 -4.08 6.39 12.89
CA TYR A 47 -4.27 7.63 12.13
C TYR A 47 -5.73 7.84 11.69
N HIS A 48 -6.68 7.19 12.37
CA HIS A 48 -8.10 7.23 11.99
C HIS A 48 -8.63 8.66 11.76
N GLU A 49 -8.25 9.60 12.63
CA GLU A 49 -8.72 10.99 12.61
C GLU A 49 -8.39 11.75 11.32
N PHE A 50 -7.33 11.36 10.60
CA PHE A 50 -6.87 12.06 9.41
C PHE A 50 -7.67 11.68 8.15
N ALA A 51 -8.24 10.48 8.11
CA ALA A 51 -8.97 9.98 6.94
C ALA A 51 -10.02 8.91 7.35
N PRO A 52 -11.00 9.25 8.20
CA PRO A 52 -11.90 8.29 8.81
C PRO A 52 -12.67 7.47 7.77
N HIS A 53 -13.23 8.14 6.75
CA HIS A 53 -13.95 7.48 5.66
C HIS A 53 -13.11 6.44 4.91
N LEU A 54 -11.81 6.71 4.72
CA LEU A 54 -10.90 5.79 4.04
C LEU A 54 -10.62 4.55 4.89
N PHE A 55 -10.38 4.73 6.20
CA PHE A 55 -10.15 3.62 7.12
C PHE A 55 -11.42 2.77 7.32
N GLU A 56 -12.59 3.39 7.43
CA GLU A 56 -13.88 2.70 7.47
C GLU A 56 -14.13 1.91 6.17
N MET A 57 -13.82 2.49 5.00
CA MET A 57 -13.92 1.80 3.72
C MET A 57 -13.02 0.56 3.65
N ILE A 58 -11.80 0.63 4.19
CA ILE A 58 -10.90 -0.53 4.30
C ILE A 58 -11.55 -1.64 5.15
N ASP A 59 -12.14 -1.30 6.30
CA ASP A 59 -12.86 -2.26 7.13
C ASP A 59 -14.07 -2.86 6.41
N ASN A 60 -14.86 -2.04 5.70
CA ASN A 60 -16.01 -2.50 4.92
C ASN A 60 -15.57 -3.48 3.81
N CYS A 61 -14.45 -3.22 3.14
CA CYS A 61 -13.87 -4.16 2.16
C CYS A 61 -13.50 -5.49 2.84
N LYS A 62 -12.82 -5.45 4.00
CA LYS A 62 -12.44 -6.66 4.75
C LYS A 62 -13.67 -7.46 5.21
N GLU A 63 -14.72 -6.77 5.67
CA GLU A 63 -15.98 -7.39 6.06
C GLU A 63 -16.67 -8.07 4.88
N LEU A 64 -16.74 -7.41 3.74
CA LEU A 64 -17.30 -7.95 2.49
C LEU A 64 -16.57 -9.23 2.07
N VAL A 65 -15.24 -9.21 2.01
CA VAL A 65 -14.45 -10.39 1.64
C VAL A 65 -14.67 -11.55 2.62
N ARG A 66 -14.74 -11.24 3.93
CA ARG A 66 -15.03 -12.24 4.97
C ARG A 66 -16.42 -12.85 4.76
N TYR A 67 -17.44 -12.03 4.48
CA TYR A 67 -18.79 -12.51 4.22
C TYR A 67 -18.84 -13.45 3.02
N PHE A 68 -18.26 -13.05 1.87
CA PHE A 68 -18.24 -13.88 0.66
C PHE A 68 -17.54 -15.23 0.88
N LYS A 69 -16.50 -15.26 1.71
CA LYS A 69 -15.81 -16.50 2.10
C LYS A 69 -16.66 -17.37 3.02
N GLN A 70 -17.26 -16.78 4.07
CA GLN A 70 -18.09 -17.51 5.04
C GLN A 70 -19.38 -18.06 4.43
N ALA A 71 -19.99 -17.32 3.51
CA ALA A 71 -21.18 -17.72 2.79
C ALA A 71 -20.90 -18.59 1.56
N ASN A 72 -19.64 -18.95 1.31
CA ASN A 72 -19.20 -19.75 0.14
C ASN A 72 -19.65 -19.16 -1.22
N LEU A 73 -19.68 -17.83 -1.33
CA LEU A 73 -20.10 -17.09 -2.52
C LEU A 73 -18.93 -16.80 -3.49
N GLN A 74 -17.72 -17.23 -3.15
CA GLN A 74 -16.52 -16.99 -3.98
C GLN A 74 -16.66 -17.59 -5.39
N ASN A 75 -17.37 -18.72 -5.52
CA ASN A 75 -17.56 -19.42 -6.79
C ASN A 75 -18.62 -18.77 -7.69
N THR A 76 -19.36 -17.77 -7.20
CA THR A 76 -20.36 -17.04 -7.98
C THR A 76 -19.80 -15.77 -8.63
N LEU A 77 -18.52 -15.47 -8.39
CA LEU A 77 -17.82 -14.31 -8.93
C LEU A 77 -16.90 -14.75 -10.08
N ASN A 78 -16.72 -13.86 -11.07
CA ASN A 78 -15.79 -14.12 -12.18
C ASN A 78 -14.33 -14.12 -11.69
N LYS A 79 -14.02 -13.25 -10.71
CA LYS A 79 -12.73 -13.20 -10.02
C LYS A 79 -12.94 -13.38 -8.52
N THR A 80 -12.09 -14.17 -7.90
CA THR A 80 -12.16 -14.44 -6.46
C THR A 80 -11.70 -13.24 -5.65
N LEU A 81 -12.48 -12.87 -4.62
CA LEU A 81 -12.05 -11.88 -3.65
C LEU A 81 -10.89 -12.42 -2.81
N LYS A 82 -9.84 -11.62 -2.66
CA LYS A 82 -8.64 -12.00 -1.94
C LYS A 82 -8.72 -11.48 -0.51
N GLN A 83 -8.58 -12.38 0.46
CA GLN A 83 -8.49 -11.99 1.86
C GLN A 83 -7.08 -11.46 2.15
N GLU A 84 -7.02 -10.34 2.85
CA GLU A 84 -5.77 -9.83 3.40
C GLU A 84 -5.15 -10.87 4.35
N ASN A 85 -3.84 -11.04 4.24
CA ASN A 85 -3.05 -11.82 5.17
C ASN A 85 -2.17 -10.85 5.97
N ALA A 86 -2.42 -10.77 7.28
CA ALA A 86 -1.71 -9.88 8.18
C ALA A 86 -0.17 -10.05 8.18
N THR A 87 0.34 -11.22 7.79
CA THR A 87 1.80 -11.48 7.69
C THR A 87 2.37 -11.19 6.30
N ARG A 88 1.53 -11.06 5.26
CA ARG A 88 1.96 -10.74 3.89
C ARG A 88 1.62 -9.28 3.60
N TRP A 89 2.63 -8.45 3.62
CA TRP A 89 2.51 -6.99 3.55
C TRP A 89 1.86 -6.45 2.25
N ASN A 90 1.96 -7.17 1.13
CA ASN A 90 1.27 -6.86 -0.14
C ASN A 90 -0.24 -7.16 -0.13
N SER A 91 -0.73 -7.86 0.89
CA SER A 91 -2.07 -8.46 0.83
C SER A 91 -3.20 -7.45 0.97
N LEU A 92 -2.95 -6.28 1.59
CA LEU A 92 -3.95 -5.21 1.66
C LEU A 92 -4.28 -4.68 0.27
N PHE A 93 -3.27 -4.28 -0.50
CA PHE A 93 -3.44 -3.83 -1.89
C PHE A 93 -4.14 -4.91 -2.73
N ILE A 94 -3.68 -6.16 -2.66
CA ILE A 94 -4.27 -7.28 -3.41
C ILE A 94 -5.74 -7.48 -3.03
N SER A 95 -6.08 -7.35 -1.73
CA SER A 95 -7.45 -7.48 -1.24
C SER A 95 -8.35 -6.36 -1.77
N LEU A 96 -7.93 -5.10 -1.60
CA LEU A 96 -8.67 -3.93 -2.08
C LEU A 96 -8.84 -3.96 -3.61
N ASN A 97 -7.77 -4.27 -4.35
CA ASN A 97 -7.82 -4.38 -5.81
C ASN A 97 -8.77 -5.52 -6.25
N SER A 98 -8.82 -6.64 -5.53
CA SER A 98 -9.77 -7.72 -5.86
C SER A 98 -11.24 -7.32 -5.65
N VAL A 99 -11.52 -6.48 -4.65
CA VAL A 99 -12.86 -5.92 -4.44
C VAL A 99 -13.21 -4.93 -5.56
N LEU A 100 -12.26 -4.07 -5.95
CA LEU A 100 -12.45 -3.12 -7.04
C LEU A 100 -12.71 -3.81 -8.38
N ASP A 101 -11.89 -4.81 -8.72
CA ASP A 101 -12.00 -5.61 -9.95
C ASP A 101 -13.33 -6.35 -10.08
N SER A 102 -13.93 -6.73 -8.95
CA SER A 102 -15.18 -7.49 -8.86
C SER A 102 -16.34 -6.66 -8.32
N TYR A 103 -16.22 -5.33 -8.29
CA TYR A 103 -17.18 -4.47 -7.61
C TYR A 103 -18.61 -4.65 -8.14
N ASP A 104 -18.76 -4.63 -9.47
CA ASP A 104 -20.06 -4.74 -10.12
C ASP A 104 -20.62 -6.18 -10.01
N ASP A 105 -19.76 -7.19 -10.19
CA ASP A 105 -20.13 -8.61 -9.98
C ASP A 105 -20.64 -8.86 -8.55
N VAL A 106 -19.97 -8.28 -7.55
CA VAL A 106 -20.37 -8.38 -6.14
C VAL A 106 -21.72 -7.71 -5.92
N ALA A 107 -21.92 -6.51 -6.49
CA ALA A 107 -23.19 -5.80 -6.37
C ALA A 107 -24.36 -6.61 -6.95
N ASP A 108 -24.14 -7.26 -8.11
CA ASP A 108 -25.12 -8.12 -8.77
C ASP A 108 -25.44 -9.38 -7.95
N VAL A 109 -24.41 -10.05 -7.41
CA VAL A 109 -24.61 -11.23 -6.54
C VAL A 109 -25.44 -10.86 -5.32
N LEU A 110 -25.12 -9.76 -4.64
CA LEU A 110 -25.86 -9.30 -3.46
C LEU A 110 -27.29 -8.91 -3.80
N ALA A 111 -27.52 -8.25 -4.95
CA ALA A 111 -28.85 -7.88 -5.41
C ALA A 111 -29.71 -9.11 -5.72
N ARG A 112 -29.15 -10.12 -6.40
CA ARG A 112 -29.83 -11.40 -6.67
C ARG A 112 -30.21 -12.13 -5.37
N LEU A 113 -29.31 -12.17 -4.39
CA LEU A 113 -29.59 -12.77 -3.09
C LEU A 113 -30.67 -12.01 -2.32
N ALA A 114 -30.65 -10.67 -2.33
CA ALA A 114 -31.69 -9.85 -1.70
C ALA A 114 -33.09 -10.08 -2.30
N ASN A 115 -33.17 -10.30 -3.62
CA ASN A 115 -34.42 -10.62 -4.31
C ASN A 115 -34.94 -12.03 -3.95
N THR A 116 -34.04 -12.97 -3.66
CA THR A 116 -34.39 -14.36 -3.34
C THR A 116 -34.72 -14.56 -1.87
N ASN A 117 -34.02 -13.84 -0.98
CA ASN A 117 -34.21 -13.93 0.47
C ASN A 117 -34.05 -12.55 1.12
N ARG A 118 -35.19 -11.87 1.34
CA ARG A 118 -35.24 -10.52 1.92
C ARG A 118 -34.63 -10.43 3.33
N GLN A 119 -34.67 -11.51 4.11
CA GLN A 119 -34.09 -11.57 5.46
C GLN A 119 -32.56 -11.72 5.43
N ALA A 120 -31.99 -12.12 4.29
CA ALA A 120 -30.55 -12.21 4.05
C ALA A 120 -30.00 -11.00 3.26
N ASN A 121 -30.72 -9.87 3.21
CA ASN A 121 -30.26 -8.71 2.46
C ASN A 121 -28.96 -8.15 3.07
N ARG A 122 -27.86 -8.33 2.32
CA ARG A 122 -26.53 -7.84 2.67
C ARG A 122 -26.04 -6.78 1.69
N GLN A 123 -26.94 -6.11 0.96
CA GLN A 123 -26.59 -5.05 0.00
C GLN A 123 -25.79 -3.92 0.65
N PHE A 124 -26.02 -3.66 1.95
CA PHE A 124 -25.30 -2.63 2.68
C PHE A 124 -23.77 -2.84 2.71
N LEU A 125 -23.29 -4.08 2.52
CA LEU A 125 -21.85 -4.38 2.52
C LEU A 125 -21.13 -3.72 1.34
N ILE A 126 -21.78 -3.62 0.18
CA ILE A 126 -21.18 -2.96 -1.00
C ILE A 126 -21.52 -1.47 -1.04
N THR A 127 -22.69 -1.05 -0.57
CA THR A 127 -23.08 0.38 -0.61
C THR A 127 -22.27 1.26 0.34
N ARG A 128 -21.61 0.67 1.35
CA ARG A 128 -20.69 1.38 2.26
C ARG A 128 -19.27 1.55 1.69
N ILE A 129 -19.01 1.01 0.50
CA ILE A 129 -17.72 1.11 -0.18
C ILE A 129 -17.90 2.11 -1.31
N ASP A 130 -17.28 3.28 -1.19
CA ASP A 130 -17.25 4.23 -2.30
C ASP A 130 -16.26 3.73 -3.38
N LYS A 131 -16.79 3.38 -4.56
CA LYS A 131 -15.99 2.81 -5.67
C LYS A 131 -14.87 3.75 -6.11
N ASN A 132 -15.11 5.06 -6.09
CA ASN A 132 -14.14 6.06 -6.51
C ASN A 132 -12.97 6.18 -5.52
N SER A 133 -13.28 6.30 -4.22
CA SER A 133 -12.27 6.31 -3.15
C SER A 133 -11.48 5.00 -3.11
N LEU A 134 -12.14 3.85 -3.33
CA LEU A 134 -11.46 2.56 -3.43
C LEU A 134 -10.51 2.51 -4.62
N ALA A 135 -10.92 3.02 -5.79
CA ALA A 135 -10.08 3.11 -6.97
C ALA A 135 -8.87 4.02 -6.73
N GLU A 136 -9.08 5.18 -6.11
CA GLU A 136 -8.02 6.13 -5.80
C GLU A 136 -6.98 5.55 -4.83
N LEU A 137 -7.43 4.95 -3.73
CA LEU A 137 -6.56 4.28 -2.76
C LEU A 137 -5.80 3.11 -3.40
N THR A 138 -6.47 2.30 -4.21
CA THR A 138 -5.85 1.16 -4.89
C THR A 138 -4.79 1.63 -5.88
N GLN A 139 -5.06 2.69 -6.64
CA GLN A 139 -4.10 3.30 -7.55
C GLN A 139 -2.88 3.86 -6.80
N PHE A 140 -3.10 4.49 -5.65
CA PHE A 140 -2.02 4.98 -4.80
C PHE A 140 -1.14 3.83 -4.29
N LEU A 141 -1.74 2.77 -3.74
CA LEU A 141 -1.02 1.60 -3.23
C LEU A 141 -0.30 0.80 -4.32
N LYS A 142 -0.82 0.80 -5.56
CA LYS A 142 -0.21 0.13 -6.72
C LYS A 142 1.23 0.57 -6.93
N ARG A 143 1.56 1.86 -6.74
CA ARG A 143 2.93 2.36 -6.90
C ARG A 143 3.93 1.72 -5.93
N PHE A 144 3.52 1.46 -4.69
CA PHE A 144 4.34 0.77 -3.68
C PHE A 144 4.47 -0.71 -4.00
N HIS A 145 3.39 -1.34 -4.48
CA HIS A 145 3.43 -2.72 -4.96
C HIS A 145 4.43 -2.87 -6.12
N THR A 146 4.36 -2.02 -7.13
CA THR A 146 5.30 -2.00 -8.27
C THR A 146 6.74 -1.75 -7.83
N ALA A 147 6.97 -0.80 -6.90
CA ALA A 147 8.31 -0.55 -6.35
C ALA A 147 8.90 -1.83 -5.76
N THR A 148 8.08 -2.58 -5.04
CA THR A 148 8.54 -3.77 -4.37
C THR A 148 8.84 -4.91 -5.33
N LEU A 149 7.93 -5.19 -6.28
CA LEU A 149 8.19 -6.20 -7.33
C LEU A 149 9.49 -5.90 -8.09
N LYS A 150 9.80 -4.61 -8.29
CA LYS A 150 11.04 -4.18 -8.92
C LYS A 150 12.28 -4.40 -8.04
N LEU A 151 12.17 -4.22 -6.72
CA LEU A 151 13.28 -4.43 -5.79
C LEU A 151 13.48 -5.91 -5.41
N GLU A 152 12.47 -6.76 -5.60
CA GLU A 152 12.48 -8.20 -5.33
C GLU A 152 13.06 -9.05 -6.46
N GLN A 153 13.45 -8.45 -7.59
CA GLN A 153 14.04 -9.21 -8.71
C GLN A 153 15.32 -9.93 -8.27
N TYR A 154 15.42 -11.23 -8.59
CA TYR A 154 16.49 -12.10 -8.10
C TYR A 154 17.59 -12.40 -9.14
N LEU A 155 17.31 -12.19 -10.43
CA LEU A 155 18.26 -12.40 -11.53
C LEU A 155 18.93 -11.11 -12.01
N GLU A 156 18.46 -9.97 -11.54
CA GLU A 156 18.99 -8.67 -11.89
C GLU A 156 19.47 -7.95 -10.62
N PRO A 157 20.60 -7.22 -10.65
CA PRO A 157 21.01 -6.42 -9.51
C PRO A 157 19.92 -5.39 -9.17
N THR A 158 19.42 -5.37 -7.93
CA THR A 158 18.37 -4.40 -7.53
C THR A 158 18.87 -3.36 -6.52
N LEU A 159 20.02 -3.59 -5.90
CA LEU A 159 20.52 -2.73 -4.81
C LEU A 159 20.72 -1.28 -5.24
N HIS A 160 21.15 -1.06 -6.49
CA HIS A 160 21.34 0.26 -7.08
C HIS A 160 20.02 1.02 -7.29
N LEU A 161 18.88 0.31 -7.34
CA LEU A 161 17.56 0.91 -7.53
C LEU A 161 16.96 1.44 -6.23
N VAL A 162 17.43 0.98 -5.07
CA VAL A 162 16.84 1.28 -3.75
C VAL A 162 16.73 2.78 -3.50
N ALA A 163 17.81 3.54 -3.76
CA ALA A 163 17.80 4.99 -3.57
C ALA A 163 16.77 5.67 -4.49
N PHE A 164 16.72 5.28 -5.76
CA PHE A 164 15.79 5.83 -6.75
C PHE A 164 14.34 5.51 -6.42
N GLU A 165 14.03 4.27 -6.06
CA GLU A 165 12.66 3.88 -5.72
C GLU A 165 12.19 4.61 -4.45
N ARG A 166 13.06 4.73 -3.44
CA ARG A 166 12.73 5.52 -2.25
C ARG A 166 12.44 6.99 -2.60
N SER A 167 13.30 7.62 -3.41
CA SER A 167 13.10 9.01 -3.86
C SER A 167 11.81 9.16 -4.67
N ALA A 168 11.56 8.25 -5.60
CA ALA A 168 10.34 8.25 -6.41
C ALA A 168 9.07 8.03 -5.57
N LEU A 169 9.12 7.21 -4.52
CA LEU A 169 8.00 7.03 -3.59
C LEU A 169 7.75 8.28 -2.75
N LEU A 170 8.80 8.97 -2.29
CA LEU A 170 8.67 10.26 -1.61
C LEU A 170 8.03 11.32 -2.51
N GLU A 171 8.47 11.40 -3.77
CA GLU A 171 7.90 12.31 -4.76
C GLU A 171 6.43 11.97 -5.01
N TYR A 172 6.10 10.69 -5.13
CA TYR A 172 4.73 10.22 -5.34
C TYR A 172 3.79 10.53 -4.15
N CYS A 173 4.35 10.65 -2.94
CA CYS A 173 3.63 11.06 -1.74
C CYS A 173 3.43 12.57 -1.63
N LYS A 174 3.90 13.39 -2.59
CA LYS A 174 3.51 14.80 -2.61
C LYS A 174 2.03 14.94 -3.00
N PRO A 175 1.27 15.80 -2.29
CA PRO A 175 -0.11 16.10 -2.68
C PRO A 175 -0.18 16.64 -4.10
N ARG A 176 -1.16 16.17 -4.88
CA ARG A 176 -1.45 16.68 -6.22
C ARG A 176 -2.77 17.41 -6.22
N ASN A 177 -2.71 18.70 -6.47
CA ASN A 177 -3.89 19.58 -6.50
C ASN A 177 -4.49 19.72 -7.91
N GLU A 178 -3.81 19.22 -8.93
CA GLU A 178 -4.20 19.36 -10.33
C GLU A 178 -4.28 17.99 -11.00
N SER A 179 -5.24 17.84 -11.92
CA SER A 179 -5.32 16.68 -12.79
C SER A 179 -4.25 16.72 -13.87
N TYR A 180 -3.84 15.55 -14.36
CA TYR A 180 -2.85 15.47 -15.42
C TYR A 180 -3.14 14.30 -16.36
N ASN A 181 -2.67 14.40 -17.59
CA ASN A 181 -2.85 13.35 -18.60
C ASN A 181 -1.69 12.36 -18.56
N CYS A 182 -2.03 11.08 -18.58
CA CYS A 182 -1.12 9.96 -18.74
C CYS A 182 -1.43 9.22 -20.02
N GLU A 183 -0.45 8.46 -20.49
CA GLU A 183 -0.61 7.43 -21.51
C GLU A 183 -0.26 6.09 -20.84
N ASP A 184 -1.06 5.05 -21.11
CA ASP A 184 -0.69 3.69 -20.73
C ASP A 184 0.32 3.08 -21.72
N ASP A 185 0.78 1.86 -21.43
CA ASP A 185 1.75 1.14 -22.26
C ASP A 185 1.25 0.87 -23.70
N GLU A 186 -0.07 1.02 -23.93
CA GLU A 186 -0.74 0.87 -25.22
C GLU A 186 -0.97 2.23 -25.92
N GLY A 187 -0.48 3.32 -25.34
CA GLY A 187 -0.61 4.68 -25.85
C GLY A 187 -2.00 5.30 -25.65
N LYS A 188 -2.87 4.68 -24.86
CA LYS A 188 -4.20 5.21 -24.54
C LYS A 188 -4.07 6.32 -23.52
N LYS A 189 -4.54 7.51 -23.92
CA LYS A 189 -4.58 8.68 -23.05
C LYS A 189 -5.69 8.55 -21.99
N PHE A 190 -5.34 8.79 -20.73
CA PHE A 190 -6.29 8.90 -19.64
C PHE A 190 -5.91 10.04 -18.71
N THR A 191 -6.89 10.65 -18.07
CA THR A 191 -6.67 11.74 -17.12
C THR A 191 -6.67 11.18 -15.70
N VAL A 192 -5.61 11.46 -14.95
CA VAL A 192 -5.55 11.19 -13.51
C VAL A 192 -6.10 12.43 -12.80
N PRO A 193 -7.16 12.30 -11.98
CA PRO A 193 -7.71 13.43 -11.23
C PRO A 193 -6.74 13.93 -10.16
N SER A 194 -7.01 15.13 -9.62
CA SER A 194 -6.35 15.60 -8.41
C SER A 194 -6.64 14.66 -7.24
N ASP A 195 -5.74 14.64 -6.25
CA ASP A 195 -5.93 13.79 -5.08
C ASP A 195 -7.11 14.32 -4.23
N SER A 196 -7.91 13.40 -3.67
CA SER A 196 -8.91 13.74 -2.66
C SER A 196 -8.27 14.12 -1.33
N ASP A 197 -8.99 14.86 -0.49
CA ASP A 197 -8.51 15.29 0.84
C ASP A 197 -8.01 14.11 1.69
N HIS A 198 -8.70 12.97 1.61
CA HIS A 198 -8.31 11.76 2.34
C HIS A 198 -7.01 11.15 1.81
N ILE A 199 -6.80 11.15 0.49
CA ILE A 199 -5.55 10.67 -0.11
C ILE A 199 -4.41 11.65 0.15
N ILE A 200 -4.65 12.96 0.15
CA ILE A 200 -3.66 13.96 0.55
C ILE A 200 -3.20 13.70 1.99
N ALA A 201 -4.13 13.51 2.92
CA ALA A 201 -3.80 13.22 4.32
C ALA A 201 -2.98 11.92 4.46
N VAL A 202 -3.40 10.84 3.78
CA VAL A 202 -2.67 9.56 3.77
C VAL A 202 -1.28 9.69 3.16
N LYS A 203 -1.14 10.43 2.06
CA LYS A 203 0.15 10.71 1.41
C LYS A 203 1.12 11.43 2.34
N MET A 204 0.64 12.44 3.06
CA MET A 204 1.45 13.15 4.05
C MET A 204 1.94 12.22 5.16
N LEU A 205 1.03 11.43 5.75
CA LEU A 205 1.37 10.44 6.78
C LEU A 205 2.40 9.42 6.29
N ILE A 206 2.21 8.88 5.08
CA ILE A 206 3.14 7.90 4.50
C ILE A 206 4.49 8.55 4.20
N SER A 207 4.52 9.79 3.71
CA SER A 207 5.76 10.52 3.46
C SER A 207 6.59 10.66 4.74
N ASP A 208 5.96 11.02 5.85
CA ASP A 208 6.63 11.17 7.15
C ASP A 208 7.12 9.82 7.69
N VAL A 209 6.29 8.78 7.63
CA VAL A 209 6.69 7.43 8.04
C VAL A 209 7.80 6.87 7.15
N LEU A 210 7.80 7.16 5.85
CA LEU A 210 8.84 6.73 4.92
C LEU A 210 10.19 7.38 5.25
N LYS A 211 10.19 8.68 5.57
CA LYS A 211 11.40 9.38 6.03
C LYS A 211 11.94 8.81 7.34
N ASP A 212 11.08 8.51 8.30
CA ASP A 212 11.44 7.96 9.61
C ASP A 212 11.93 6.50 9.53
N LYS A 213 11.19 5.63 8.82
CA LYS A 213 11.42 4.18 8.87
C LYS A 213 12.38 3.66 7.81
N TRP A 214 12.49 4.32 6.66
CA TRP A 214 13.36 3.90 5.57
C TRP A 214 14.56 4.82 5.41
N ILE A 215 15.60 4.53 6.19
CA ILE A 215 16.88 5.25 6.13
C ILE A 215 17.77 4.55 5.10
N LEU A 216 18.36 5.33 4.18
CA LEU A 216 19.36 4.81 3.24
C LEU A 216 20.71 4.64 3.96
N HIS A 217 21.51 3.70 3.48
CA HIS A 217 22.83 3.41 4.01
C HIS A 217 23.85 3.65 2.90
N ASP A 218 25.11 3.86 3.26
CA ASP A 218 26.20 4.13 2.32
C ASP A 218 26.25 3.11 1.17
N LEU A 219 26.00 1.83 1.47
CA LEU A 219 25.95 0.78 0.45
C LEU A 219 24.87 1.02 -0.61
N HIS A 220 23.69 1.52 -0.22
CA HIS A 220 22.62 1.86 -1.16
C HIS A 220 23.04 3.01 -2.08
N ILE A 221 23.76 3.99 -1.54
CA ILE A 221 24.24 5.16 -2.30
C ILE A 221 25.38 4.75 -3.24
N VAL A 222 26.37 4.02 -2.74
CA VAL A 222 27.47 3.50 -3.56
C VAL A 222 26.95 2.61 -4.68
N ALA A 223 26.01 1.70 -4.40
CA ALA A 223 25.40 0.87 -5.43
C ALA A 223 24.70 1.72 -6.51
N ALA A 224 23.98 2.78 -6.11
CA ALA A 224 23.33 3.69 -7.05
C ALA A 224 24.34 4.47 -7.91
N LEU A 225 25.46 4.93 -7.30
CA LEU A 225 26.55 5.63 -7.98
C LEU A 225 27.30 4.75 -8.99
N LEU A 226 27.36 3.45 -8.74
CA LEU A 226 28.00 2.48 -9.64
C LEU A 226 27.14 2.14 -10.87
N ASP A 227 25.87 2.55 -10.93
CA ASP A 227 25.05 2.40 -12.14
C ASP A 227 25.31 3.58 -13.09
N PRO A 228 26.06 3.38 -14.20
CA PRO A 228 26.38 4.47 -15.13
C PRO A 228 25.14 5.09 -15.78
N ARG A 229 24.02 4.35 -15.84
CA ARG A 229 22.75 4.88 -16.38
C ARG A 229 22.12 5.93 -15.49
N GLN A 230 22.61 6.08 -14.26
CA GLN A 230 22.02 6.95 -13.24
C GLN A 230 22.94 8.10 -12.83
N LYS A 231 24.11 8.23 -13.47
CA LYS A 231 25.13 9.24 -13.15
C LYS A 231 24.57 10.68 -13.21
N ASP A 232 23.71 10.97 -14.18
CA ASP A 232 23.12 12.31 -14.36
C ASP A 232 21.92 12.58 -13.44
N ARG A 233 21.54 11.61 -12.59
CA ARG A 233 20.38 11.72 -11.68
C ARG A 233 20.79 11.95 -10.22
N LEU A 234 22.08 12.13 -9.96
CA LEU A 234 22.64 12.23 -8.62
C LEU A 234 22.23 13.50 -7.86
N ASP A 235 22.02 14.60 -8.58
CA ASP A 235 21.50 15.87 -8.02
C ASP A 235 20.17 15.67 -7.28
N ARG A 236 19.37 14.66 -7.65
CA ARG A 236 18.07 14.34 -7.04
C ARG A 236 18.18 13.70 -5.66
N PHE A 237 19.38 13.36 -5.19
CA PHE A 237 19.61 12.76 -3.86
C PHE A 237 20.04 13.76 -2.79
N GLY A 238 20.16 15.06 -3.12
CA GLY A 238 20.62 16.07 -2.16
C GLY A 238 22.09 15.88 -1.76
N LEU A 239 22.85 15.15 -2.58
CA LEU A 239 24.30 15.00 -2.47
C LEU A 239 24.90 15.97 -3.49
N SER A 240 25.18 17.21 -3.09
CA SER A 240 25.97 18.11 -3.93
C SER A 240 27.38 17.56 -4.06
N GLU A 241 27.97 17.60 -5.26
CA GLU A 241 29.41 17.42 -5.43
C GLU A 241 30.13 18.38 -4.48
N ALA A 242 31.02 17.83 -3.65
CA ALA A 242 31.92 18.60 -2.79
C ALA A 242 33.15 19.04 -3.58
#